data_AF-A0A5P1EVL4-F1
#
_entry.id   AF-A0A5P1EVL4-F1
#
_cell.length_a   1.000
_cell.length_b   1.000
_cell.length_c   1.000
_cell.angle_alpha   90.00
_cell.angle_beta   90.00
_cell.angle_gamma   90.00
#
_symmetry.space_group_name_H-M   'P 1'
#
loop_
_entity.id
_entity.type
_entity.pdbx_description
1 polymer ?
#
loop_
_entity_poly.entity_id
_entity_poly.type
_entity_poly.pdbx_seq_one_letter_code
_entity_poly.pdbx_strand_id
1 'polypeptide(L)'
;MTEEKKVVRRRALAKWLKESILRLGPTFIKIGQQFSSRVDILAQEYVDQLSELQDQVPPFPSKTAMSIVEEELGSPVDYIFDRFDYEPIAVASLGQVHRACLKGQKL
;
A
#
# COMPACT_ATOMS: atom_id res chain seq x y z
N MET A 1 21.90 18.24 26.42
CA MET A 1 20.83 18.53 25.43
C MET A 1 19.49 18.38 26.14
N THR A 2 18.62 19.39 26.11
CA THR A 2 17.32 19.37 26.80
C THR A 2 16.38 18.35 26.16
N GLU A 3 15.39 17.85 26.91
CA GLU A 3 14.41 16.87 26.40
C GLU A 3 13.64 17.40 25.19
N GLU A 4 13.28 18.68 25.17
CA GLU A 4 12.67 19.31 23.99
C GLU A 4 13.56 19.21 22.74
N LYS A 5 14.87 19.45 22.89
CA LYS A 5 15.81 19.33 21.76
C LYS A 5 15.91 17.88 21.26
N LYS A 6 15.76 16.89 22.14
CA LYS A 6 15.72 15.46 21.75
C LYS A 6 14.45 15.13 20.97
N VAL A 7 13.29 15.57 21.44
CA VAL A 7 11.99 15.36 20.76
C VAL A 7 12.00 15.97 19.36
N VAL A 8 12.43 17.23 19.22
CA VAL A 8 12.53 17.90 17.92
C VAL A 8 13.44 17.13 16.97
N ARG A 9 14.61 16.68 17.46
CA ARG A 9 15.53 15.86 16.66
C ARG A 9 14.92 14.52 16.25
N ARG A 10 14.22 13.82 17.16
CA ARG A 10 13.54 12.55 16.85
C ARG A 10 12.46 12.72 15.81
N ARG A 11 11.64 13.78 15.87
CA ARG A 11 10.64 14.06 14.81
C ARG A 11 11.27 14.26 13.44
N ALA A 12 12.37 15.01 13.37
CA ALA A 12 13.08 15.23 12.10
C ALA A 12 13.64 13.91 11.53
N LEU A 13 14.25 13.08 12.37
CA LEU A 13 14.77 11.77 11.96
C LEU A 13 13.67 10.78 11.59
N ALA A 14 12.55 10.77 12.33
CA ALA A 14 11.39 9.93 12.04
C ALA A 14 10.78 10.24 10.68
N LYS A 15 10.63 11.54 10.35
CA LYS A 15 10.16 11.98 9.04
C LYS A 15 11.11 11.53 7.93
N TRP A 16 12.41 11.75 8.11
CA TRP A 16 13.43 11.32 7.14
C TRP A 16 13.43 9.79 6.94
N LEU A 17 13.24 9.02 8.01
CA LEU A 17 13.16 7.57 7.96
C LEU A 17 11.95 7.11 7.12
N LYS A 18 10.76 7.65 7.40
CA LYS A 18 9.53 7.36 6.65
C LYS A 18 9.71 7.63 5.15
N GLU A 19 10.22 8.81 4.80
CA GLU A 19 10.47 9.18 3.40
C GLU A 19 11.49 8.26 2.72
N SER A 20 12.50 7.80 3.46
CA SER A 20 13.49 6.84 2.96
C SER A 20 12.87 5.46 2.71
N ILE A 21 12.03 4.99 3.64
CA ILE A 21 11.26 3.74 3.48
C ILE A 21 10.37 3.80 2.23
N LEU A 22 9.66 4.91 2.02
CA LEU A 22 8.82 5.11 0.82
C LEU A 22 9.64 5.01 -0.47
N ARG A 23 10.82 5.64 -0.53
CA ARG A 23 11.71 5.57 -1.71
C ARG A 23 12.27 4.17 -1.97
N LEU A 24 12.50 3.38 -0.92
CA LEU A 24 13.00 2.01 -1.04
C LEU A 24 11.90 1.02 -1.48
N GLY A 25 10.63 1.43 -1.39
CA GLY A 25 9.52 0.71 -1.99
C GLY A 25 8.94 -0.42 -1.13
N PRO A 26 8.15 -1.32 -1.75
CA PRO A 26 7.16 -2.15 -1.04
C PRO A 26 7.70 -3.03 0.09
N THR A 27 8.90 -3.61 -0.08
CA THR A 27 9.52 -4.44 0.96
C THR A 27 9.77 -3.64 2.23
N PHE A 28 10.31 -2.43 2.10
CA PHE A 28 10.60 -1.57 3.24
C PHE A 28 9.34 -0.95 3.82
N ILE A 29 8.33 -0.66 2.98
CA ILE A 29 7.01 -0.21 3.44
C ILE A 29 6.41 -1.25 4.39
N LYS A 30 6.43 -2.54 4.04
CA LYS A 30 5.96 -3.62 4.92
C LYS A 30 6.72 -3.70 6.25
N ILE A 31 8.04 -3.50 6.22
CA ILE A 31 8.85 -3.44 7.44
C ILE A 31 8.45 -2.23 8.29
N GLY A 32 8.32 -1.05 7.68
CA GLY A 32 7.87 0.16 8.37
C GLY A 32 6.50 0.00 9.01
N GLN A 33 5.56 -0.62 8.32
CA GLN A 33 4.24 -1.00 8.84
C GLN A 33 4.35 -1.93 10.06
N GLN A 34 5.19 -2.96 10.00
CA GLN A 34 5.36 -3.88 11.12
C GLN A 34 5.89 -3.20 12.40
N PHE A 35 6.73 -2.17 12.24
CA PHE A 35 7.27 -1.40 13.36
C PHE A 35 6.37 -0.24 13.79
N SER A 36 5.43 0.21 12.96
CA SER A 36 4.54 1.33 13.26
C SER A 36 3.56 1.06 14.41
N SER A 37 3.45 -0.18 14.88
CA SER A 37 2.63 -0.58 16.02
C SER A 37 3.44 -0.89 17.30
N ARG A 38 4.77 -0.77 17.25
CA ARG A 38 5.70 -1.18 18.32
C ARG A 38 6.19 0.00 19.17
N VAL A 39 5.28 0.59 19.94
CA VAL A 39 5.57 1.66 20.93
C VAL A 39 6.53 1.22 22.04
N ASP A 40 6.69 -0.08 22.21
CA ASP A 40 7.63 -0.70 23.14
C ASP A 40 9.08 -0.74 22.61
N ILE A 41 9.28 -0.57 21.30
CA ILE A 41 10.60 -0.57 20.65
C ILE A 41 11.00 0.84 20.20
N LEU A 42 10.07 1.58 19.61
CA LEU A 42 10.34 2.88 19.00
C LEU A 42 9.78 4.01 19.85
N ALA A 43 10.51 5.11 19.93
CA ALA A 43 9.98 6.33 20.55
C ALA A 43 8.75 6.83 19.77
N GLN A 44 7.81 7.45 20.49
CA GLN A 44 6.50 7.85 19.96
C GLN A 44 6.60 8.62 18.63
N GLU A 45 7.60 9.50 18.48
CA GLU A 45 7.76 10.32 17.27
C GLU A 45 8.03 9.48 16.00
N TYR A 46 8.66 8.31 16.14
CA TYR A 46 8.86 7.36 15.05
C TYR A 46 7.60 6.55 14.76
N VAL A 47 6.91 6.10 15.81
CA VAL A 47 5.64 5.37 15.70
C VAL A 47 4.62 6.21 14.95
N ASP A 48 4.47 7.49 15.31
CA ASP A 48 3.56 8.44 14.66
C ASP A 48 3.85 8.54 13.16
N GLN A 49 5.12 8.75 12.78
CA GLN A 49 5.50 8.87 11.37
C GLN A 49 5.36 7.56 10.59
N LEU A 50 5.75 6.43 11.19
CA LEU A 50 5.62 5.13 10.52
C LEU A 50 4.17 4.67 10.40
N SER A 51 3.27 5.16 11.27
CA SER A 51 1.84 4.83 11.20
C SER A 51 1.19 5.39 9.94
N GLU A 52 1.71 6.49 9.39
CA GLU A 52 1.29 7.01 8.08
C GLU A 52 1.62 6.04 6.92
N LEU A 53 2.51 5.05 7.12
CA LEU A 53 2.74 3.99 6.12
C LEU A 53 1.61 2.95 6.10
N GLN A 54 0.75 2.93 7.12
CA GLN A 54 -0.44 2.09 7.17
C GLN A 54 -1.60 2.69 6.36
N ASP A 55 -1.48 3.95 5.92
CA ASP A 55 -2.52 4.60 5.14
C ASP A 55 -2.78 3.85 3.84
N GLN A 56 -4.07 3.82 3.47
CA GLN A 56 -4.55 3.14 2.27
C GLN A 56 -3.81 3.69 1.05
N VAL A 57 -3.01 2.84 0.43
CA VAL A 57 -2.43 3.16 -0.88
C VAL A 57 -3.62 3.46 -1.80
N PRO A 58 -3.71 4.66 -2.39
CA PRO A 58 -4.78 4.94 -3.32
C PRO A 58 -4.70 3.92 -4.47
N PRO A 59 -5.84 3.42 -4.97
CA PRO A 59 -5.82 2.52 -6.12
C PRO A 59 -5.10 3.21 -7.27
N PHE A 60 -4.27 2.45 -7.97
CA PHE A 60 -3.74 2.94 -9.24
C PHE A 60 -4.86 2.87 -10.29
N PRO A 61 -4.73 3.59 -11.42
CA PRO A 61 -5.83 3.67 -12.39
C PRO A 61 -6.31 2.28 -12.83
N SER A 62 -7.62 2.05 -12.76
CA SER A 62 -8.26 0.80 -13.17
C SER A 62 -7.87 0.36 -14.57
N LYS A 63 -7.66 1.31 -15.49
CA LYS A 63 -7.17 1.03 -16.84
C LYS A 63 -5.83 0.28 -16.84
N THR A 64 -4.90 0.67 -15.97
CA THR A 64 -3.61 -0.01 -15.83
C THR A 64 -3.79 -1.43 -15.33
N ALA A 65 -4.71 -1.66 -14.37
CA ALA A 65 -4.97 -3.01 -13.85
C ALA A 65 -5.53 -3.91 -14.95
N MET A 66 -6.43 -3.38 -15.78
CA MET A 66 -7.06 -4.13 -16.87
C MET A 66 -6.03 -4.48 -17.93
N SER A 67 -5.16 -3.54 -18.31
CA SER A 67 -4.08 -3.84 -19.24
C SER A 67 -3.15 -4.95 -18.73
N ILE A 68 -2.81 -4.96 -17.44
CA ILE A 68 -2.01 -6.04 -16.84
C ILE A 68 -2.75 -7.38 -16.91
N VAL A 69 -4.04 -7.42 -16.56
CA VAL A 69 -4.85 -8.64 -16.63
C VAL A 69 -4.96 -9.17 -18.06
N GLU A 70 -5.19 -8.30 -19.04
CA GLU A 70 -5.31 -8.66 -20.45
C GLU A 70 -3.99 -9.16 -21.04
N GLU A 71 -2.87 -8.55 -20.64
CA GLU A 71 -1.52 -8.98 -21.03
C GLU A 71 -1.19 -10.37 -20.48
N GLU A 72 -1.42 -10.60 -19.19
CA GLU A 72 -1.12 -11.86 -18.52
C GLU A 72 -2.05 -13.01 -18.96
N LEU A 73 -3.31 -12.71 -19.30
CA LEU A 73 -4.28 -13.71 -19.76
C LEU A 73 -4.39 -13.84 -21.28
N GLY A 74 -3.76 -12.94 -22.04
CA GLY A 74 -3.71 -12.95 -23.51
C GLY A 74 -5.04 -12.67 -24.21
N SER A 75 -6.02 -12.10 -23.53
CA SER A 75 -7.34 -11.80 -24.09
C SER A 75 -8.02 -10.64 -23.33
N PRO A 76 -8.89 -9.84 -24.00
CA PRO A 76 -9.64 -8.79 -23.34
C PRO A 76 -10.48 -9.29 -22.17
N VAL A 77 -10.61 -8.50 -21.10
CA VAL A 77 -11.38 -8.89 -19.90
C VAL A 77 -12.83 -9.27 -20.24
N ASP A 78 -13.46 -8.53 -21.16
CA ASP A 78 -14.85 -8.75 -21.58
C ASP A 78 -15.05 -10.08 -22.36
N TYR A 79 -13.98 -10.71 -22.84
CA TYR A 79 -14.04 -12.02 -23.50
C TYR A 79 -13.95 -13.16 -22.50
N ILE A 80 -13.25 -12.94 -21.38
CA ILE A 80 -12.94 -13.94 -20.35
C ILE A 80 -14.03 -13.96 -19.25
N PHE A 81 -14.56 -12.80 -18.88
CA PHE A 81 -15.48 -12.63 -17.76
C PHE A 81 -16.87 -12.17 -18.21
N ASP A 82 -17.93 -12.77 -17.66
CA ASP A 82 -19.32 -12.31 -17.86
C ASP A 82 -19.59 -11.00 -17.08
N ARG A 83 -18.82 -10.76 -16.02
CA ARG A 83 -18.82 -9.51 -15.26
C ARG A 83 -17.41 -9.23 -14.75
N PHE A 84 -16.96 -7.98 -14.86
CA PHE A 84 -15.74 -7.51 -14.23
C PHE A 84 -15.99 -6.11 -13.64
N ASP A 85 -15.83 -5.96 -12.33
CA ASP A 85 -15.98 -4.67 -11.65
C ASP A 85 -14.71 -3.83 -11.85
N TYR A 86 -14.85 -2.72 -12.57
CA TYR A 86 -13.72 -1.85 -12.89
C TYR A 86 -13.17 -1.11 -11.67
N GLU A 87 -14.00 -0.89 -10.66
CA GLU A 87 -13.58 -0.33 -9.38
C GLU A 87 -13.04 -1.45 -8.47
N PRO A 88 -11.86 -1.27 -7.87
CA PRO A 88 -11.31 -2.26 -6.96
C PRO A 88 -12.11 -2.31 -5.66
N ILE A 89 -12.31 -3.52 -5.14
CA ILE A 89 -12.99 -3.77 -3.86
C ILE A 89 -12.03 -3.68 -2.67
N ALA A 90 -10.73 -3.78 -2.92
CA ALA A 90 -9.67 -3.61 -1.93
C ALA A 90 -8.38 -3.18 -2.62
N VAL A 91 -7.53 -2.42 -1.90
CA VAL A 91 -6.20 -2.05 -2.34
C VAL A 91 -5.19 -2.55 -1.30
N ALA A 92 -4.11 -3.14 -1.78
CA ALA A 92 -3.00 -3.64 -0.98
C ALA A 92 -1.70 -2.93 -1.39
N SER A 93 -0.67 -3.10 -0.56
CA SER A 93 0.65 -2.47 -0.78
C SER A 93 1.31 -2.77 -2.14
N LEU A 94 0.88 -3.82 -2.85
CA LEU A 94 1.48 -4.31 -4.10
C LEU A 94 0.47 -4.48 -5.24
N GLY A 95 -0.80 -4.16 -5.03
CA GLY A 95 -1.83 -4.46 -6.01
C GLY A 95 -3.21 -4.08 -5.53
N GLN A 96 -4.21 -4.33 -6.36
CA GLN A 96 -5.62 -4.09 -6.03
C GLN A 96 -6.46 -5.31 -6.43
N VAL A 97 -7.57 -5.49 -5.74
CA VAL A 97 -8.46 -6.64 -5.89
C VAL A 97 -9.71 -6.19 -6.62
N HIS A 98 -10.03 -6.87 -7.73
CA HIS A 98 -11.25 -6.66 -8.49
C HIS A 98 -12.18 -7.85 -8.35
N ARG A 99 -13.49 -7.58 -8.36
CA ARG A 99 -14.51 -8.61 -8.38
C ARG A 99 -14.81 -8.97 -9.83
N ALA A 100 -14.87 -10.25 -10.14
CA ALA A 100 -15.22 -10.73 -11.48
C ALA A 100 -16.03 -12.02 -11.41
N CYS A 101 -16.73 -12.33 -12.51
CA CYS A 101 -17.45 -13.58 -12.73
C CYS A 101 -16.93 -14.19 -14.03
N LEU A 102 -16.34 -15.39 -13.96
CA LEU A 102 -15.80 -16.08 -15.13
C LEU A 102 -16.94 -16.48 -16.07
N LYS A 103 -16.70 -16.36 -17.38
CA LYS A 103 -17.68 -16.70 -18.39
C LYS A 103 -18.20 -18.13 -18.24
N GLY A 104 -19.52 -18.27 -18.20
CA GLY A 104 -20.19 -19.57 -18.05
C GLY A 104 -20.24 -20.12 -16.62
N GLN A 105 -19.73 -19.38 -15.63
CA GLN A 105 -19.98 -19.67 -14.22
C GLN A 105 -21.06 -18.73 -13.68
N LYS A 106 -21.98 -19.25 -12.87
CA LYS A 106 -22.91 -18.40 -12.09
C LYS A 106 -22.32 -18.15 -10.71
N LEU A 107 -22.39 -16.89 -10.25
CA LEU A 107 -22.11 -16.49 -8.87
C LEU A 107 -23.10 -17.14 -7.90
#